data_AF-A0AAV7JRR7-F1
#
_entry.id   AF-A0AAV7JRR7-F1
#
_cell.length_a   1.000
_cell.length_b   1.000
_cell.length_c   1.000
_cell.angle_alpha   90.00
_cell.angle_beta   90.00
_cell.angle_gamma   90.00
#
_symmetry.space_group_name_H-M   'P 1'
#
loop_
_entity.id
_entity.type
_entity.pdbx_description
1 polymer ?
#
loop_
_entity_poly.entity_id
_entity_poly.type
_entity_poly.pdbx_seq_one_letter_code
_entity_poly.pdbx_strand_id
1 'polypeptide(L)'
;MAKCEGVHGKLRHPESQGAVERVNRHIKHALYTKRIDNENDQGLIKYLRWIDLHHNPSYHTTIRISPCEAVYNPKLLFSPIYHVALENDWVTVPYEDDLNKYI
;
A
#
# COMPACT_ATOMS: atom_id res chain seq x y z
N MET A 1 -7.40 -18.45 -18.26
CA MET A 1 -7.66 -17.02 -17.97
C MET A 1 -8.72 -16.97 -16.88
N ALA A 2 -8.49 -16.22 -15.80
CA ALA A 2 -9.49 -16.04 -14.75
C ALA A 2 -10.65 -15.20 -15.30
N LYS A 3 -11.89 -15.60 -15.03
CA LYS A 3 -13.08 -14.82 -15.37
C LYS A 3 -13.19 -13.66 -14.37
N CYS A 4 -13.19 -12.42 -14.86
CA CYS A 4 -13.45 -11.23 -14.03
C CYS A 4 -14.91 -10.82 -14.17
N GLU A 5 -15.59 -10.61 -13.04
CA GLU A 5 -16.97 -10.11 -13.00
C GLU A 5 -17.00 -8.77 -12.24
N GLY A 6 -17.72 -7.79 -12.78
CA GLY A 6 -17.82 -6.45 -12.17
C GLY A 6 -18.78 -6.46 -10.98
N VAL A 7 -18.24 -6.50 -9.76
CA VAL A 7 -19.03 -6.45 -8.53
C VAL A 7 -19.17 -5.01 -8.05
N HIS A 8 -20.41 -4.56 -7.88
CA HIS A 8 -20.73 -3.23 -7.36
C HIS A 8 -21.40 -3.31 -5.99
N GLY A 9 -21.05 -2.38 -5.12
CA GLY A 9 -21.73 -2.19 -3.84
C GLY A 9 -23.18 -1.73 -4.03
N LYS A 10 -23.98 -1.85 -2.97
CA LYS A 10 -25.35 -1.29 -2.97
C LYS A 10 -25.27 0.22 -3.10
N LEU A 11 -26.15 0.79 -3.94
CA LEU A 11 -26.21 2.24 -4.15
C LEU A 11 -26.39 2.97 -2.81
N ARG A 12 -25.55 3.98 -2.53
CA ARG A 12 -25.55 4.77 -1.27
C ARG A 12 -25.33 3.95 0.00
N HIS A 13 -24.77 2.74 -0.11
CA HIS A 13 -24.38 1.92 1.03
C HIS A 13 -22.85 1.72 1.02
N PRO A 14 -22.10 2.75 1.47
CA PRO A 14 -20.63 2.71 1.57
C PRO A 14 -20.11 1.44 2.27
N GLU A 15 -20.84 0.98 3.29
CA GLU A 15 -20.53 -0.22 4.08
C GLU A 15 -20.39 -1.50 3.26
N SER A 16 -21.02 -1.59 2.08
CA SER A 16 -20.86 -2.72 1.17
C SER A 16 -19.43 -2.90 0.66
N GLN A 17 -18.57 -1.88 0.83
CA GLN A 17 -17.13 -1.91 0.59
C GLN A 17 -16.33 -1.45 1.82
N GLY A 18 -16.86 -1.69 3.04
CA GLY A 18 -16.33 -1.10 4.27
C GLY A 18 -14.85 -1.41 4.58
N ALA A 19 -14.29 -2.49 4.05
CA ALA A 19 -12.85 -2.77 4.16
C ALA A 19 -12.01 -1.72 3.42
N VAL A 20 -12.36 -1.45 2.15
CA VAL A 20 -11.73 -0.42 1.32
C VAL A 20 -11.90 0.96 1.96
N GLU A 21 -13.06 1.23 2.54
CA GLU A 21 -13.34 2.52 3.19
C GLU A 21 -12.48 2.78 4.43
N ARG A 22 -12.22 1.75 5.24
CA ARG A 22 -11.33 1.87 6.40
C ARG A 22 -9.90 2.17 6.00
N VAL A 23 -9.39 1.47 5.00
CA VAL A 23 -8.04 1.72 4.46
C VAL A 23 -7.96 3.11 3.83
N ASN A 24 -8.95 3.50 3.02
CA ASN A 24 -9.01 4.82 2.42
C ASN A 24 -9.05 5.94 3.47
N ARG A 25 -9.73 5.74 4.60
CA ARG A 25 -9.73 6.70 5.72
C ARG A 25 -8.33 6.83 6.33
N HIS A 26 -7.63 5.72 6.52
CA HIS A 26 -6.27 5.72 7.05
C HIS A 26 -5.29 6.44 6.12
N ILE A 27 -5.32 6.13 4.82
CA ILE A 27 -4.50 6.80 3.80
C ILE A 27 -4.79 8.30 3.78
N LYS A 28 -6.07 8.69 3.78
CA LYS A 28 -6.45 10.12 3.84
C LYS A 28 -5.90 10.81 5.08
N HIS A 29 -5.99 10.18 6.25
CA HIS A 29 -5.44 10.74 7.48
C HIS A 29 -3.93 10.96 7.35
N ALA A 30 -3.19 9.94 6.92
CA ALA A 30 -1.74 10.05 6.71
C ALA A 30 -1.40 11.19 5.73
N LEU A 31 -2.10 11.27 4.60
CA LEU A 31 -1.93 12.35 3.62
C LEU A 31 -2.22 13.73 4.22
N TYR A 32 -3.28 13.89 5.02
CA TYR A 32 -3.59 15.16 5.68
C TYR A 32 -2.51 15.55 6.69
N THR A 33 -2.03 14.61 7.51
CA THR A 33 -0.94 14.86 8.46
C THR A 33 0.31 15.35 7.74
N LYS A 34 0.63 14.79 6.56
CA LYS A 34 1.84 15.18 5.83
C LYS A 34 1.69 16.40 4.94
N ARG A 35 0.49 16.67 4.42
CA ARG A 35 0.21 17.88 3.62
C ARG A 35 0.39 19.15 4.45
N ILE A 36 0.28 19.07 5.78
CA ILE A 36 0.67 20.14 6.70
C ILE A 36 2.16 20.50 6.54
N ASP A 37 3.00 19.55 6.11
CA ASP A 37 4.45 19.71 6.00
C ASP A 37 4.98 19.96 4.56
N ASN A 38 4.17 19.75 3.51
CA ASN A 38 4.64 19.81 2.11
C ASN A 38 3.58 20.37 1.14
N GLU A 39 3.96 21.38 0.34
CA GLU A 39 3.02 22.15 -0.51
C GLU A 39 3.00 21.74 -2.00
N ASN A 40 3.77 20.73 -2.46
CA ASN A 40 3.86 20.39 -3.89
C ASN A 40 3.44 18.94 -4.24
N ASP A 41 2.98 18.76 -5.49
CA ASP A 41 2.44 17.48 -6.00
C ASP A 41 3.48 16.36 -6.07
N GLN A 42 4.76 16.69 -6.29
CA GLN A 42 5.85 15.71 -6.28
C GLN A 42 6.05 15.11 -4.89
N GLY A 43 5.92 15.93 -3.84
CA GLY A 43 5.93 15.48 -2.45
C GLY A 43 4.77 14.54 -2.14
N LEU A 44 3.60 14.76 -2.75
CA LEU A 44 2.43 13.89 -2.58
C LEU A 44 2.68 12.48 -3.13
N ILE A 45 3.24 12.36 -4.35
CA ILE A 45 3.55 11.05 -4.95
C ILE A 45 4.59 10.30 -4.12
N LYS A 46 5.67 10.98 -3.70
CA LYS A 46 6.69 10.39 -2.83
C LYS A 46 6.07 9.90 -1.51
N TYR A 47 5.13 10.66 -0.96
CA TYR A 47 4.49 10.29 0.29
C TYR A 47 3.45 9.16 0.16
N LEU A 48 2.73 9.07 -0.97
CA LEU A 48 1.89 7.91 -1.25
C LEU A 48 2.71 6.61 -1.24
N ARG A 49 3.88 6.62 -1.90
CA ARG A 49 4.82 5.49 -1.86
C ARG A 49 5.29 5.18 -0.44
N TRP A 50 5.56 6.22 0.35
CA TRP A 50 5.91 6.07 1.75
C TRP A 50 4.79 5.37 2.53
N ILE A 51 3.52 5.77 2.35
CA ILE A 51 2.38 5.13 3.01
C ILE A 51 2.30 3.64 2.65
N ASP A 52 2.40 3.29 1.36
CA ASP A 52 2.34 1.89 0.93
C ASP A 52 3.46 1.04 1.55
N LEU A 53 4.69 1.58 1.57
CA LEU A 53 5.86 0.92 2.15
C LEU A 53 5.79 0.75 3.67
N HIS A 54 4.98 1.55 4.38
CA HIS A 54 4.80 1.38 5.82
C HIS A 54 3.55 0.56 6.14
N HIS A 55 2.45 0.80 5.44
CA HIS A 55 1.16 0.20 5.73
C HIS A 55 1.13 -1.29 5.37
N ASN A 56 1.66 -1.66 4.20
CA ASN A 56 1.60 -3.03 3.70
C ASN A 56 2.47 -4.03 4.49
N PRO A 57 3.69 -3.70 4.96
CA PRO A 57 4.47 -4.59 5.82
C PRO A 57 4.13 -4.44 7.31
N SER A 58 3.32 -3.46 7.71
CA SER A 58 2.93 -3.30 9.11
C SER A 58 2.03 -4.44 9.59
N TYR A 59 2.26 -4.86 10.83
CA TYR A 59 1.44 -5.90 11.46
C TYR A 59 -0.02 -5.45 11.58
N HIS A 60 -0.95 -6.20 10.97
CA HIS A 60 -2.37 -5.92 11.03
C HIS A 60 -3.04 -6.78 12.11
N THR A 61 -3.55 -6.14 13.17
CA THR A 61 -4.04 -6.82 14.38
C THR A 61 -5.18 -7.81 14.14
N THR A 62 -6.13 -7.51 13.25
CA THR A 62 -7.27 -8.42 12.96
C THR A 62 -6.86 -9.70 12.26
N ILE A 63 -5.98 -9.63 11.26
CA ILE A 63 -5.52 -10.80 10.48
C ILE A 63 -4.27 -11.45 11.09
N ARG A 64 -3.67 -10.81 12.10
CA ARG A 64 -2.50 -11.27 12.88
C ARG A 64 -1.24 -11.53 12.04
N ILE A 65 -1.15 -10.87 10.89
CA ILE A 65 -0.07 -10.95 9.90
C ILE A 65 -0.01 -9.60 9.18
N SER A 66 1.10 -9.25 8.52
CA SER A 66 1.08 -8.05 7.65
C SER A 66 0.32 -8.31 6.34
N PRO A 67 -0.35 -7.30 5.76
CA PRO A 67 -0.98 -7.41 4.44
C PRO A 67 -0.02 -7.95 3.36
N CYS A 68 1.24 -7.54 3.41
CA CYS A 68 2.28 -8.01 2.49
C CYS A 68 2.52 -9.52 2.64
N GLU A 69 2.63 -10.07 3.85
CA GLU A 69 2.83 -11.53 4.02
C GLU A 69 1.58 -12.32 3.63
N ALA A 70 0.39 -11.76 3.86
CA ALA A 70 -0.87 -12.38 3.46
C ALA A 70 -0.98 -12.56 1.94
N VAL A 71 -0.42 -11.63 1.15
CA VAL A 71 -0.46 -11.65 -0.31
C VAL A 71 0.73 -12.39 -0.91
N TYR A 72 1.94 -12.09 -0.45
CA TYR A 72 3.19 -12.52 -1.09
C TYR A 72 3.86 -13.72 -0.43
N ASN A 73 3.29 -14.33 0.62
CA ASN A 73 3.88 -15.43 1.40
C ASN A 73 5.06 -14.95 2.29
N PRO A 74 5.20 -15.41 3.56
CA PRO A 74 6.21 -14.91 4.50
C PRO A 74 7.68 -15.00 4.04
N LYS A 75 7.96 -15.79 3.00
CA LYS A 75 9.32 -15.98 2.47
C LYS A 75 9.79 -14.87 1.52
N LEU A 76 8.89 -14.02 1.04
CA LEU A 76 9.16 -12.97 0.04
C LEU A 76 9.24 -11.55 0.63
N LEU A 77 8.99 -11.36 1.94
CA LEU A 77 9.02 -10.04 2.59
C LEU A 77 10.38 -9.38 2.62
N PHE A 78 11.45 -10.15 2.52
CA PHE A 78 12.81 -9.65 2.45
C PHE A 78 13.29 -9.47 1.00
N SER A 79 12.40 -9.06 0.09
CA SER A 79 12.86 -8.62 -1.22
C SER A 79 13.81 -7.43 -1.01
N PRO A 80 15.03 -7.44 -1.60
CA PRO A 80 16.05 -6.39 -1.48
C PRO A 80 15.51 -4.98 -1.73
N ILE A 81 14.39 -4.87 -2.45
CA ILE A 81 13.65 -3.63 -2.74
C ILE A 81 13.23 -2.89 -1.46
N TYR A 82 12.77 -3.58 -0.40
CA TYR A 82 12.37 -2.93 0.85
C TYR A 82 13.57 -2.39 1.65
N HIS A 83 14.71 -3.09 1.63
CA HIS A 83 15.95 -2.62 2.26
C HIS A 83 16.59 -1.47 1.48
N VAL A 84 16.66 -1.58 0.15
CA VAL A 84 17.20 -0.55 -0.76
C VAL A 84 16.38 0.74 -0.68
N ALA A 85 15.05 0.65 -0.51
CA ALA A 85 14.17 1.81 -0.33
C ALA A 85 14.41 2.56 1.00
N LEU A 86 14.72 1.83 2.07
CA LEU A 86 15.03 2.38 3.40
C LEU A 86 16.45 2.98 3.47
N GLU A 87 17.40 2.43 2.71
CA GLU A 87 18.81 2.86 2.70
C GLU A 87 19.12 3.99 1.69
N ASN A 88 18.38 4.12 0.58
CA ASN A 88 18.69 5.07 -0.51
C ASN A 88 17.72 6.25 -0.65
N ASP A 89 17.18 6.76 0.46
CA ASP A 89 16.33 7.96 0.51
C ASP A 89 15.18 7.96 -0.54
N TRP A 90 14.26 6.98 -0.43
CA TRP A 90 12.89 6.95 -0.98
C TRP A 90 12.66 7.13 -2.51
N VAL A 91 13.66 7.45 -3.32
CA VAL A 91 13.45 7.92 -4.71
C VAL A 91 13.40 6.80 -5.74
N THR A 92 13.97 5.63 -5.48
CA THR A 92 14.07 4.55 -6.48
C THR A 92 13.58 3.22 -5.92
N VAL A 93 12.28 3.07 -5.79
CA VAL A 93 11.65 1.76 -5.64
C VAL A 93 11.00 1.43 -6.98
N PRO A 94 11.48 0.43 -7.72
CA PRO A 94 10.94 0.13 -9.02
C PRO A 94 9.57 -0.56 -8.89
N TYR A 95 8.70 -0.36 -9.88
CA TYR A 95 7.29 -0.81 -9.91
C TYR A 95 7.18 -2.35 -10.07
N GLU A 96 5.95 -2.88 -10.06
CA GLU A 96 5.60 -4.32 -10.18
C GLU A 96 6.34 -5.09 -11.29
N ASP A 97 6.77 -4.42 -12.36
CA ASP A 97 7.54 -5.05 -13.44
C ASP A 97 8.92 -5.56 -13.01
N ASP A 98 9.55 -4.94 -12.00
CA ASP A 98 10.84 -5.40 -11.46
C ASP A 98 10.68 -6.48 -10.38
N LEU A 99 9.49 -6.63 -9.79
CA LEU A 99 9.20 -7.74 -8.87
C LEU A 99 9.17 -9.09 -9.61
N ASN A 100 8.72 -9.11 -10.86
CA ASN A 100 8.72 -10.31 -11.73
C ASN A 100 10.13 -10.81 -12.07
N LYS A 101 11.18 -10.04 -11.79
CA LYS A 101 12.58 -10.47 -11.95
C LYS A 101 13.07 -11.37 -10.80
N TYR A 102 12.36 -11.36 -9.68
CA TYR A 102 12.75 -12.04 -8.43
C TYR A 102 11.76 -13.13 -7.98
N ILE A 103 10.77 -13.46 -8.83
CA ILE A 103 9.81 -14.57 -8.67
C ILE A 103 10.06 -15.56 -9.81
#